data_AF-A0A7J4PNC6-F1
#
_entry.id   AF-A0A7J4PNC6-F1
#
_cell.length_a   1.000
_cell.length_b   1.000
_cell.length_c   1.000
_cell.angle_alpha   90.00
_cell.angle_beta   90.00
_cell.angle_gamma   90.00
#
_symmetry.space_group_name_H-M   'P 1'
#
loop_
_entity.id
_entity.type
_entity.pdbx_description
1 polymer ?
#
loop_
_entity_poly.entity_id
_entity_poly.type
_entity_poly.pdbx_seq_one_letter_code
_entity_poly.pdbx_strand_id
1 'polypeptide(L)'
;MTVITGLELSPRKVDYLKFILKKGRTVKTTEISSSFKVDPSTTSKTLNELAASGYLNHVPYKGVDLTQYGGMYAEFLIRRHRIMSLLLSHYGFSSEEACEEVSRFEAYVSKEAVDKICSAMGHPMFGVCGEITHEKCFHGEQRDG
;
A
#
# COMPACT_ATOMS: atom_id res chain seq x y z
N MET A 1 14.62 -12.21 -7.43
CA MET A 1 13.43 -11.35 -7.21
C MET A 1 12.93 -11.61 -5.81
N THR A 2 12.83 -10.59 -4.97
CA THR A 2 12.25 -10.72 -3.62
C THR A 2 10.75 -10.95 -3.78
N VAL A 3 10.25 -12.05 -3.23
CA VAL A 3 8.81 -12.36 -3.27
C VAL A 3 8.10 -11.52 -2.22
N ILE A 4 7.13 -10.71 -2.62
CA ILE A 4 6.31 -9.90 -1.71
C ILE A 4 5.21 -10.79 -1.13
N THR A 5 5.27 -11.11 0.16
CA THR A 5 4.18 -11.81 0.87
C THR A 5 3.08 -10.84 1.31
N GLY A 6 3.44 -9.56 1.50
CA GLY A 6 2.56 -8.49 1.96
C GLY A 6 2.48 -8.36 3.49
N LEU A 7 3.21 -9.20 4.24
CA LEU A 7 3.17 -9.28 5.70
C LEU A 7 4.47 -8.80 6.37
N GLU A 8 5.40 -8.25 5.59
CA GLU A 8 6.73 -7.85 6.04
C GLU A 8 6.73 -6.60 6.92
N LEU A 9 5.68 -5.77 6.82
CA LEU A 9 5.62 -4.46 7.44
C LEU A 9 4.48 -4.36 8.47
N SER A 10 4.80 -3.80 9.64
CA SER A 10 3.80 -3.37 10.62
C SER A 10 2.82 -2.34 10.03
N PRO A 11 1.60 -2.17 10.56
CA PRO A 11 0.63 -1.17 10.09
C PRO A 11 1.22 0.23 9.93
N ARG A 12 1.98 0.70 10.92
CA ARG A 12 2.63 2.03 10.84
C ARG A 12 3.59 2.17 9.66
N LYS A 13 4.37 1.13 9.35
CA LYS A 13 5.32 1.14 8.22
C LYS A 13 4.59 1.10 6.88
N VAL A 14 3.45 0.40 6.81
CA VAL A 14 2.55 0.42 5.66
C VAL A 14 2.09 1.85 5.36
N ASP A 15 1.63 2.58 6.37
CA ASP A 15 1.14 3.95 6.17
C ASP A 15 2.25 4.90 5.69
N TYR A 16 3.47 4.75 6.22
CA TYR A 16 4.62 5.56 5.79
C TYR A 16 4.94 5.34 4.31
N LEU A 17 4.96 4.09 3.83
CA LEU A 17 5.21 3.79 2.42
C LEU A 17 4.11 4.36 1.52
N LYS A 18 2.84 4.18 1.90
CA LYS A 18 1.70 4.74 1.16
C LYS A 18 1.77 6.27 1.08
N PHE A 19 2.13 6.92 2.19
CA PHE A 19 2.28 8.36 2.24
C PHE A 19 3.39 8.87 1.31
N ILE A 20 4.57 8.24 1.35
CA ILE A 20 5.71 8.63 0.51
C ILE A 20 5.37 8.40 -0.98
N LEU A 21 4.74 7.26 -1.32
CA LEU A 21 4.28 6.99 -2.69
C LEU A 21 3.33 8.08 -3.17
N LYS A 22 2.32 8.44 -2.36
CA LYS A 22 1.34 9.49 -2.70
C LYS A 22 2.00 10.86 -2.94
N LYS A 23 3.13 11.15 -2.29
CA LYS A 23 3.85 12.41 -2.50
C LYS A 23 4.60 12.44 -3.83
N GLY A 24 5.05 11.29 -4.34
CA GLY A 24 5.73 11.20 -5.65
C GLY A 24 7.04 12.00 -5.74
N ARG A 25 7.61 12.41 -4.60
CA ARG A 25 8.86 13.18 -4.50
C ARG A 25 9.57 12.84 -3.19
N THR A 26 10.81 13.30 -3.05
CA THR A 26 11.50 13.28 -1.76
C THR A 26 10.70 14.04 -0.70
N VAL A 27 10.52 13.41 0.45
CA VAL A 27 9.71 13.90 1.58
C VAL A 27 10.61 14.14 2.79
N LYS A 28 10.47 15.31 3.43
CA LYS A 28 11.22 15.61 4.65
C LYS A 28 10.62 14.86 5.84
N THR A 29 11.47 14.44 6.78
CA THR A 29 11.07 13.82 8.05
C THR A 29 10.02 14.65 8.79
N THR A 30 10.18 15.99 8.80
CA THR A 30 9.25 16.91 9.46
C THR A 30 7.86 16.91 8.81
N GLU A 31 7.79 16.81 7.49
CA GLU A 31 6.52 16.71 6.76
C GLU A 31 5.78 15.43 7.15
N ILE A 32 6.51 14.31 7.28
CA ILE A 32 5.96 13.03 7.70
C ILE A 32 5.49 13.11 9.17
N SER A 33 6.35 13.55 10.09
CA SER A 33 5.99 13.64 11.52
C SER A 33 4.77 14.52 11.76
N SER A 34 4.67 15.66 11.07
CA SER A 34 3.50 16.55 11.15
C SER A 34 2.24 15.88 10.59
N SER A 35 2.32 15.19 9.45
CA SER A 35 1.17 14.50 8.86
C SER A 35 0.65 13.38 9.76
N PHE A 36 1.54 12.64 10.40
CA PHE A 36 1.19 11.51 11.27
C PHE A 36 0.94 11.92 12.72
N LYS A 37 1.13 13.21 13.08
CA LYS A 37 1.01 13.74 14.45
C LYS A 37 1.84 12.94 15.48
N VAL A 38 3.07 12.60 15.10
CA VAL A 38 4.03 11.86 15.93
C VAL A 38 5.31 12.65 16.09
N ASP A 39 6.07 12.34 17.14
CA ASP A 39 7.35 13.02 17.39
C ASP A 39 8.36 12.76 16.24
N PRO A 40 9.15 13.78 15.83
CA PRO A 40 10.17 13.64 14.78
C PRO A 40 11.18 12.52 15.03
N SER A 41 11.54 12.23 16.29
CA SER A 41 12.44 11.12 16.63
C SER A 41 11.83 9.75 16.28
N THR A 42 10.52 9.59 16.48
CA THR A 42 9.82 8.34 16.19
C THR A 42 9.70 8.12 14.68
N THR A 43 9.43 9.19 13.93
CA THR A 43 9.46 9.17 12.47
C THR A 43 10.85 8.83 11.97
N SER A 44 11.90 9.49 12.50
CA SER A 44 13.28 9.23 12.09
C SER A 44 13.69 7.77 12.30
N LYS A 45 13.33 7.20 13.46
CA LYS A 45 13.55 5.77 13.74
C LYS A 45 12.87 4.87 12.71
N THR A 46 11.58 5.11 12.44
CA THR A 46 10.80 4.30 11.49
C THR A 46 11.37 4.40 10.06
N LEU A 47 11.80 5.60 9.64
CA LEU A 47 12.42 5.82 8.34
C LEU A 47 13.77 5.12 8.21
N ASN A 48 14.59 5.15 9.26
CA ASN A 48 15.87 4.43 9.29
C ASN A 48 15.67 2.91 9.20
N GLU A 49 14.68 2.36 9.91
CA GLU A 49 14.36 0.93 9.81
C GLU A 49 13.89 0.55 8.39
N LEU A 50 13.03 1.37 7.77
CA LEU A 50 12.58 1.15 6.40
C LEU A 50 13.72 1.26 5.37
N ALA A 51 14.64 2.21 5.56
CA ALA A 51 15.82 2.36 4.72
C ALA A 51 16.77 1.17 4.88
N ALA A 52 17.01 0.72 6.12
CA ALA A 52 17.83 -0.47 6.41
C ALA A 52 17.24 -1.75 5.79
N SER A 53 15.91 -1.86 5.72
CA SER A 53 15.21 -2.94 5.03
C SER A 53 15.12 -2.75 3.50
N GLY A 54 15.69 -1.68 2.94
CA GLY A 54 15.76 -1.45 1.50
C GLY A 54 14.51 -0.87 0.85
N TYR A 55 13.53 -0.38 1.62
CA TYR A 55 12.31 0.24 1.07
C TYR A 55 12.51 1.71 0.71
N LEU A 56 13.43 2.41 1.37
CA LEU A 56 13.63 3.85 1.20
C LEU A 56 15.09 4.19 0.90
N ASN A 57 15.31 5.18 0.03
CA ASN A 57 16.56 5.92 0.05
C ASN A 57 16.42 7.02 1.10
N HIS A 58 17.31 7.04 2.09
CA HIS A 58 17.36 8.10 3.08
C HIS A 58 18.65 8.89 2.91
N VAL A 59 18.51 10.18 2.61
CA VAL A 59 19.64 11.10 2.51
C VAL A 59 19.55 12.12 3.64
N PRO A 60 20.55 12.18 4.55
CA PRO A 60 20.56 13.13 5.65
C PRO A 60 20.25 14.56 5.18
N TYR A 61 19.38 15.25 5.93
CA TYR A 61 18.90 16.62 5.67
C TYR A 61 18.08 16.82 4.38
N LYS A 62 18.09 15.88 3.42
CA LYS A 62 17.31 15.96 2.18
C LYS A 62 15.95 15.28 2.30
N GLY A 63 15.86 14.22 3.10
CA GLY A 63 14.62 13.47 3.32
C GLY A 63 14.69 12.06 2.74
N VAL A 64 13.51 11.49 2.45
CA VAL A 64 13.34 10.11 1.99
C VAL A 64 12.53 10.04 0.70
N ASP A 65 12.88 9.08 -0.15
CA ASP A 65 12.06 8.62 -1.27
C ASP A 65 12.09 7.09 -1.35
N LEU A 66 11.26 6.51 -2.22
CA LEU A 66 11.17 5.05 -2.38
C LEU A 66 12.34 4.54 -3.21
N THR A 67 12.91 3.42 -2.80
CA THR A 67 13.74 2.61 -3.71
C THR A 67 12.84 1.99 -4.79
N GLN A 68 13.43 1.35 -5.80
CA GLN A 68 12.66 0.55 -6.77
C GLN A 68 11.80 -0.52 -6.07
N TYR A 69 12.39 -1.26 -5.12
CA TYR A 69 11.67 -2.27 -4.34
C TYR A 69 10.59 -1.65 -3.46
N GLY A 70 10.87 -0.51 -2.82
CA GLY A 70 9.90 0.23 -2.05
C GLY A 70 8.72 0.72 -2.87
N GLY A 71 8.97 1.18 -4.10
CA GLY A 71 7.94 1.57 -5.05
C GLY A 71 6.99 0.42 -5.36
N MET A 72 7.54 -0.72 -5.80
CA MET A 72 6.75 -1.92 -6.09
C MET A 72 5.92 -2.37 -4.87
N TYR A 73 6.53 -2.38 -3.69
CA TYR A 73 5.83 -2.78 -2.46
C TYR A 73 4.73 -1.77 -2.09
N ALA A 74 4.99 -0.47 -2.20
CA ALA A 74 4.01 0.57 -1.90
C ALA A 74 2.82 0.54 -2.89
N GLU A 75 3.06 0.26 -4.16
CA GLU A 75 2.00 0.05 -5.15
C GLU A 75 1.12 -1.15 -4.79
N PHE A 76 1.72 -2.27 -4.37
CA PHE A 76 0.99 -3.41 -3.82
C PHE A 76 0.14 -3.00 -2.60
N LEU A 77 0.68 -2.20 -1.68
CA LEU A 77 -0.06 -1.72 -0.51
C LEU A 77 -1.30 -0.89 -0.89
N ILE A 78 -1.19 -0.04 -1.90
CA ILE A 78 -2.33 0.73 -2.42
C ILE A 78 -3.35 -0.19 -3.09
N ARG A 79 -2.90 -1.14 -3.92
CA ARG A 79 -3.76 -2.14 -4.55
C ARG A 79 -4.53 -2.96 -3.51
N ARG A 80 -3.84 -3.44 -2.48
CA ARG A 80 -4.44 -4.17 -1.36
C ARG A 80 -5.57 -3.37 -0.72
N HIS A 81 -5.31 -2.12 -0.37
CA HIS A 81 -6.33 -1.25 0.22
C HIS A 81 -7.58 -1.15 -0.66
N ARG A 82 -7.39 -0.88 -1.96
CA ARG A 82 -8.50 -0.69 -2.92
C ARG A 82 -9.31 -1.97 -3.16
N ILE A 83 -8.67 -3.12 -3.21
CA ILE A 83 -9.36 -4.42 -3.34
C ILE A 83 -10.17 -4.73 -2.07
N MET A 84 -9.56 -4.55 -0.90
CA MET A 84 -10.23 -4.85 0.36
C MET A 84 -11.38 -3.88 0.66
N SER A 85 -11.25 -2.60 0.29
CA SER A 85 -12.33 -1.63 0.49
C SER A 85 -13.47 -1.84 -0.49
N LEU A 86 -13.16 -2.20 -1.74
CA LEU A 86 -14.17 -2.62 -2.70
C LEU A 86 -14.93 -3.85 -2.21
N LEU A 87 -14.24 -4.85 -1.64
CA LEU A 87 -14.88 -6.02 -1.03
C LEU A 87 -15.89 -5.59 0.05
N LEU A 88 -15.50 -4.74 1.01
CA LEU A 88 -16.44 -4.29 2.05
C LEU A 88 -17.61 -3.48 1.49
N SER A 89 -17.40 -2.71 0.42
CA SER A 89 -18.48 -1.95 -0.21
C SER A 89 -19.58 -2.85 -0.79
N HIS A 90 -19.23 -4.06 -1.28
CA HIS A 90 -20.22 -5.06 -1.70
C HIS A 90 -21.09 -5.58 -0.55
N TYR A 91 -20.64 -5.42 0.69
CA TYR A 91 -21.37 -5.79 1.90
C TYR A 91 -22.05 -4.58 2.58
N GLY A 92 -22.23 -3.48 1.85
CA GLY A 92 -23.04 -2.34 2.28
C GLY A 92 -22.31 -1.27 3.09
N PHE A 93 -20.98 -1.35 3.19
CA PHE A 93 -20.17 -0.26 3.75
C PHE A 93 -20.13 0.91 2.77
N SER A 94 -20.26 2.14 3.26
CA SER A 94 -19.93 3.32 2.46
C SER A 94 -18.44 3.34 2.12
N SER A 95 -18.06 4.15 1.12
CA SER A 95 -16.65 4.29 0.72
C SER A 95 -15.75 4.71 1.90
N GLU A 96 -16.24 5.61 2.76
CA GLU A 96 -15.49 6.09 3.93
C GLU A 96 -15.34 5.00 4.99
N GLU A 97 -16.45 4.35 5.39
CA GLU A 97 -16.42 3.24 6.35
C GLU A 97 -15.54 2.08 5.87
N ALA A 98 -15.59 1.77 4.57
CA ALA A 98 -14.78 0.72 3.97
C ALA A 98 -13.28 1.05 4.01
N CYS A 99 -12.87 2.26 3.57
CA CYS A 99 -11.45 2.64 3.61
C CYS A 99 -10.96 2.73 5.09
N GLU A 100 -11.78 3.22 6.04
CA GLU A 100 -11.44 3.26 7.47
C GLU A 100 -11.26 1.87 8.08
N GLU A 101 -12.21 0.96 7.88
CA GLU A 101 -12.16 -0.38 8.46
C GLU A 101 -11.01 -1.19 7.87
N VAL A 102 -10.81 -1.12 6.55
CA VAL A 102 -9.68 -1.79 5.88
C VAL A 102 -8.33 -1.34 6.42
N SER A 103 -8.16 -0.05 6.70
CA SER A 103 -6.90 0.49 7.24
C SER A 103 -6.51 -0.15 8.58
N ARG A 104 -7.47 -0.68 9.35
CA ARG A 104 -7.22 -1.32 10.64
C ARG A 104 -6.58 -2.71 10.50
N PHE A 105 -6.89 -3.44 9.43
CA PHE A 105 -6.50 -4.85 9.30
C PHE A 105 -5.73 -5.21 8.04
N GLU A 106 -5.67 -4.34 7.02
CA GLU A 106 -5.05 -4.69 5.73
C GLU A 106 -3.59 -5.11 5.84
N ALA A 107 -2.86 -4.61 6.85
CA ALA A 107 -1.48 -5.00 7.13
C ALA A 107 -1.29 -6.50 7.37
N TYR A 108 -2.37 -7.20 7.75
CA TYR A 108 -2.39 -8.63 8.05
C TYR A 108 -2.98 -9.47 6.90
N VAL A 109 -3.33 -8.84 5.77
CA VAL A 109 -3.85 -9.53 4.59
C VAL A 109 -2.69 -9.77 3.61
N SER A 110 -2.41 -11.04 3.36
CA SER A 110 -1.32 -11.46 2.47
C SER A 110 -1.61 -11.10 1.01
N LYS A 111 -0.55 -10.99 0.21
CA LYS A 111 -0.64 -10.80 -1.25
C LYS A 111 -1.48 -11.89 -1.90
N GLU A 112 -1.30 -13.14 -1.49
CA GLU A 112 -2.08 -14.26 -2.01
C GLU A 112 -3.59 -14.11 -1.75
N ALA A 113 -3.98 -13.68 -0.55
CA ALA A 113 -5.38 -13.42 -0.23
C ALA A 113 -5.95 -12.29 -1.09
N VAL A 114 -5.22 -11.18 -1.24
CA VAL A 114 -5.61 -10.06 -2.10
C VAL A 114 -5.78 -10.52 -3.55
N ASP A 115 -4.87 -11.36 -4.06
CA ASP A 115 -4.91 -11.86 -5.44
C ASP A 115 -6.12 -12.78 -5.67
N LYS A 116 -6.43 -13.67 -4.71
CA LYS A 116 -7.63 -14.52 -4.76
C LYS A 116 -8.93 -13.70 -4.71
N ILE A 117 -9.01 -12.70 -3.82
CA ILE A 117 -10.17 -11.80 -3.72
C ILE A 117 -10.34 -10.99 -5.01
N CYS A 118 -9.26 -10.44 -5.56
CA CYS A 118 -9.26 -9.73 -6.83
C CYS A 118 -9.78 -10.61 -7.98
N SER A 119 -9.33 -11.86 -8.06
CA SER A 119 -9.80 -12.83 -9.06
C SER A 119 -11.28 -13.17 -8.88
N ALA A 120 -11.73 -13.39 -7.63
CA ALA A 120 -13.14 -13.67 -7.34
C ALA A 120 -14.07 -12.50 -7.69
N MET A 121 -13.58 -11.26 -7.64
CA MET A 121 -14.30 -10.05 -8.06
C MET A 121 -14.16 -9.75 -9.57
N GLY A 122 -13.57 -10.65 -10.36
CA GLY A 122 -13.46 -10.49 -11.81
C GLY A 122 -12.44 -9.44 -12.26
N HIS A 123 -11.35 -9.24 -11.50
CA HIS A 123 -10.29 -8.27 -11.81
C HIS A 123 -10.80 -6.83 -12.01
N PRO A 124 -11.42 -6.22 -10.98
CA PRO A 124 -12.02 -4.91 -11.10
C PRO A 124 -10.96 -3.82 -11.33
N MET A 125 -11.18 -2.97 -12.33
CA MET A 125 -10.26 -1.87 -12.69
C MET A 125 -10.43 -0.62 -11.82
N PHE A 126 -11.56 -0.47 -11.14
CA PHE A 126 -11.87 0.67 -10.27
C PHE A 126 -12.50 0.19 -8.97
N GLY A 127 -12.04 0.74 -7.85
CA GLY A 127 -12.63 0.55 -6.53
C GLY A 127 -13.08 1.87 -5.91
N VAL A 128 -13.65 1.79 -4.70
CA VAL A 128 -14.17 2.96 -3.98
C VAL A 128 -13.10 3.98 -3.58
N CYS A 129 -11.82 3.56 -3.46
CA CYS A 129 -10.69 4.44 -3.19
C CYS A 129 -9.80 4.67 -4.47
N GLY A 130 -10.33 4.48 -5.70
CA GLY A 130 -9.68 4.81 -6.97
C GLY A 130 -9.33 3.63 -7.89
N GLU A 131 -8.51 3.88 -8.92
CA GLU A 131 -8.09 2.88 -9.94
C GLU A 131 -7.30 1.72 -9.33
N ILE A 132 -7.50 0.48 -9.80
CA ILE A 132 -6.79 -0.71 -9.32
C ILE A 132 -5.77 -1.14 -10.36
N THR A 133 -4.49 -1.12 -9.98
CA THR A 133 -3.40 -1.59 -10.84
C THR A 133 -3.34 -3.13 -10.83
N HIS A 134 -2.95 -3.69 -11.98
CA HIS A 134 -2.81 -5.13 -12.16
C HIS A 134 -1.42 -5.42 -12.74
N GLU A 135 -0.65 -6.30 -12.09
CA GLU A 135 0.71 -6.61 -12.52
C GLU A 135 0.73 -7.27 -13.91
N LYS A 136 -0.28 -8.09 -14.24
CA LYS A 136 -0.62 -8.61 -15.58
C LYS A 136 -2.10 -9.00 -15.62
N CYS A 137 -2.98 -8.17 -16.17
CA CYS A 137 -4.29 -8.65 -16.61
C CYS A 137 -4.07 -9.51 -17.86
N PHE A 138 -3.90 -10.82 -17.69
CA PHE A 138 -4.23 -11.72 -18.80
C PHE A 138 -5.75 -11.61 -18.97
N HIS A 139 -6.18 -10.82 -19.94
CA HIS A 139 -7.50 -11.00 -20.53
C HIS A 139 -7.50 -12.39 -21.15
N GLY A 140 -7.79 -13.41 -20.35
CA GLY A 140 -8.21 -14.69 -20.87
C GLY A 140 -9.54 -14.45 -21.55
N GLU A 141 -9.54 -14.41 -22.89
CA GLU A 141 -10.72 -14.72 -23.68
C GLU A 141 -11.38 -15.95 -23.04
N GLN A 142 -12.51 -15.76 -22.38
CA GLN A 142 -13.52 -16.80 -22.29
C GLN A 142 -13.93 -17.09 -23.73
N ARG A 143 -13.30 -18.10 -24.33
CA ARG A 143 -13.88 -18.78 -25.48
C ARG A 143 -14.86 -19.78 -24.91
N ASP A 144 -16.13 -19.51 -25.19
CA ASP A 144 -17.24 -20.44 -25.03
C ASP A 144 -16.83 -21.84 -25.53
N GLY A 145 -17.16 -22.85 -24.72
CA GLY A 145 -17.06 -24.27 -25.03
C GLY A 145 -18.16 -25.02 -24.30
#